data_AF-A0A5C9AYP0-F1
#
_entry.id   AF-A0A5C9AYP0-F1
#
_cell.length_a   1.000
_cell.length_b   1.000
_cell.length_c   1.000
_cell.angle_alpha   90.00
_cell.angle_beta   90.00
_cell.angle_gamma   90.00
#
_symmetry.space_group_name_H-M   'P 1'
#
loop_
_entity.id
_entity.type
_entity.pdbx_description
1 polymer ?
#
loop_
_entity_poly.entity_id
_entity_poly.type
_entity_poly.pdbx_seq_one_letter_code
_entity_poly.pdbx_strand_id
1 'polypeptide(L)'
;DAEIATLITPRTLVIDHSQFPRVDGPPSVQPGRRGGAALGMLVTPINDRGITESERIFTLLPKGFREFGGAVSGHAGLSEIALSEFADFFGFEYSVEEKQSQFLPVEVGGKFDVTERQRRQVLELECFIQRLVRESDHTRDKFFPVTALAQQAKAEAAKDPMNRVTPSAKFSESTAKFREYFRDEVLGKFDDPLLPFHARSRKIYDKEKWVGYDVVLDVFPDVFAWGVLLLPKDLKPGEKRPVVVCQHGRNGVPKVVIENDEKAYHDYAAKLAERGFIVFAPHNPYRGEDKYRFLSRKANCVKASLFSFILAQHEQILNWLSTLPQVDPDRIAFYGLSYGGETAVRIPPLLDRYCLSICSADFNDWARKVCSTDAKYSFMFTVEWEMPYFDMGSTFNYAEMVALLAPRPFMVERGHWDGVAPDEWVAYEYAKVRRMYDTLGLGDRTDIEFFDGLHEINGKGTFEFLHKHLKWPKP
;
A
#
# COMPACT_ATOMS: atom_id res chain seq x y z
N ASP A 1 5.45 4.53 -23.80
CA ASP A 1 5.17 5.80 -24.51
C ASP A 1 4.38 5.60 -25.78
N ALA A 2 4.64 4.53 -26.55
CA ALA A 2 3.88 4.22 -27.76
C ALA A 2 2.38 4.06 -27.49
N GLU A 3 1.97 3.38 -26.42
CA GLU A 3 0.54 3.27 -26.05
C GLU A 3 -0.08 4.61 -25.66
N ILE A 4 0.70 5.52 -25.09
CA ILE A 4 0.21 6.87 -24.75
C ILE A 4 0.08 7.69 -26.03
N ALA A 5 1.03 7.56 -26.95
CA ALA A 5 1.00 8.21 -28.26
C ALA A 5 -0.21 7.76 -29.10
N THR A 6 -0.70 6.53 -28.96
CA THR A 6 -1.94 6.11 -29.67
C THR A 6 -3.18 6.84 -29.16
N LEU A 7 -3.18 7.41 -27.95
CA LEU A 7 -4.33 8.14 -27.38
C LEU A 7 -4.58 9.49 -28.05
N ILE A 8 -3.62 10.03 -28.80
CA ILE A 8 -3.80 11.31 -29.50
C ILE A 8 -4.33 11.15 -30.92
N THR A 9 -4.30 9.94 -31.48
CA THR A 9 -4.88 9.61 -32.78
C THR A 9 -6.34 10.10 -32.90
N PRO A 10 -6.76 10.72 -34.02
CA PRO A 10 -6.04 10.91 -35.29
C PRO A 10 -5.12 12.15 -35.31
N ARG A 11 -4.94 12.87 -34.21
CA ARG A 11 -4.10 14.07 -34.18
C ARG A 11 -2.64 13.69 -34.43
N THR A 12 -1.94 14.57 -35.13
CA THR A 12 -0.55 14.32 -35.46
C THR A 12 0.36 14.40 -34.24
N LEU A 13 1.38 13.56 -34.24
CA LEU A 13 2.51 13.58 -33.33
C LEU A 13 3.80 13.79 -34.15
N VAL A 14 4.61 14.74 -33.71
CA VAL A 14 6.00 14.89 -34.16
C VAL A 14 6.90 14.39 -33.03
N ILE A 15 7.80 13.46 -33.34
CA ILE A 15 8.72 12.88 -32.35
C ILE A 15 10.13 13.42 -32.64
N ASP A 16 10.60 14.32 -31.78
CA ASP A 16 11.93 14.90 -31.91
C ASP A 16 12.91 14.23 -30.95
N HIS A 17 14.01 13.71 -31.48
CA HIS A 17 15.11 13.09 -30.73
C HIS A 17 16.29 14.05 -30.60
N SER A 18 16.00 15.29 -30.21
CA SER A 18 17.04 16.28 -30.01
C SER A 18 17.60 16.27 -28.59
N GLN A 19 18.85 16.71 -28.44
CA GLN A 19 19.46 16.81 -27.12
C GLN A 19 18.73 17.84 -26.25
N PHE A 20 18.40 17.47 -25.02
CA PHE A 20 17.80 18.36 -24.02
C PHE A 20 18.72 18.51 -22.79
N PRO A 21 18.49 19.51 -21.93
CA PRO A 21 19.32 19.73 -20.75
C PRO A 21 19.47 18.47 -19.91
N ARG A 22 20.72 18.05 -19.72
CA ARG A 22 21.05 16.90 -18.88
C ARG A 22 20.95 17.28 -17.42
N VAL A 23 20.18 16.51 -16.65
CA VAL A 23 20.16 16.56 -15.18
C VAL A 23 20.57 15.20 -14.68
N ASP A 24 21.78 15.10 -14.12
CA ASP A 24 22.32 13.84 -13.63
C ASP A 24 21.54 13.25 -12.46
N GLY A 25 20.81 14.08 -11.71
CA GLY A 25 19.84 13.67 -10.70
C GLY A 25 20.38 12.81 -9.53
N PRO A 26 19.66 12.77 -8.40
CA PRO A 26 18.82 13.85 -7.89
C PRO A 26 19.66 15.13 -7.65
N PRO A 27 19.07 16.33 -7.78
CA PRO A 27 19.76 17.58 -7.46
C PRO A 27 20.19 17.61 -6.00
N SER A 28 21.28 18.33 -5.70
CA SER A 28 21.77 18.48 -4.33
C SER A 28 20.73 19.16 -3.44
N VAL A 29 20.64 18.68 -2.20
CA VAL A 29 19.73 19.25 -1.21
C VAL A 29 20.21 20.66 -0.84
N GLN A 30 19.37 21.65 -1.08
CA GLN A 30 19.69 23.04 -0.73
C GLN A 30 19.58 23.29 0.78
N PRO A 31 20.35 24.25 1.34
CA PRO A 31 20.24 24.63 2.75
C PRO A 31 18.79 24.97 3.14
N GLY A 32 18.35 24.46 4.30
CA GLY A 32 16.98 24.66 4.80
C GLY A 32 15.92 23.76 4.15
N ARG A 33 16.29 22.88 3.21
CA ARG A 33 15.38 21.87 2.63
C ARG A 33 15.72 20.48 3.16
N ARG A 34 14.69 19.65 3.34
CA ARG A 34 14.87 18.21 3.50
C ARG A 34 15.10 17.61 2.10
N GLY A 35 15.87 16.53 2.02
CA GLY A 35 16.05 15.78 0.77
C GLY A 35 14.74 15.15 0.28
N GLY A 36 14.80 14.37 -0.81
CA GLY A 36 13.60 13.73 -1.38
C GLY A 36 13.13 14.33 -2.72
N ALA A 37 14.00 15.07 -3.42
CA ALA A 37 13.76 15.39 -4.83
C ALA A 37 13.65 14.11 -5.66
N ALA A 38 12.95 14.18 -6.80
CA ALA A 38 12.80 13.04 -7.70
C ALA A 38 14.18 12.43 -8.01
N LEU A 39 14.33 11.14 -7.70
CA LEU A 39 15.57 10.36 -7.84
C LEU A 39 15.95 10.08 -9.32
N GLY A 40 15.22 10.66 -10.25
CA GLY A 40 15.39 10.44 -11.68
C GLY A 40 16.48 11.34 -12.28
N MET A 41 16.99 10.89 -13.42
CA MET A 41 17.87 11.67 -14.28
C MET A 41 17.05 12.18 -15.47
N LEU A 42 17.38 13.36 -15.97
CA LEU A 42 16.92 13.84 -17.27
C LEU A 42 18.11 13.67 -18.22
N VAL A 43 18.06 12.66 -19.08
CA VAL A 43 19.09 12.36 -20.07
C VAL A 43 18.44 12.08 -21.41
N THR A 44 19.01 12.60 -22.50
CA THR A 44 18.57 12.25 -23.85
C THR A 44 18.64 10.73 -24.03
N PRO A 45 17.53 10.04 -24.35
CA PRO A 45 17.53 8.60 -24.59
C PRO A 45 18.53 8.24 -25.70
N ILE A 46 19.09 7.03 -25.68
CA ILE A 46 19.90 6.53 -26.81
C ILE A 46 18.99 6.42 -28.05
N ASN A 47 19.44 6.94 -29.21
CA ASN A 47 18.63 7.04 -30.45
C ASN A 47 17.85 5.76 -30.76
N ASP A 48 18.50 4.60 -30.67
CA ASP A 48 17.89 3.30 -30.99
C ASP A 48 16.65 2.99 -30.14
N ARG A 49 16.62 3.42 -28.86
CA ARG A 49 15.44 3.21 -27.99
C ARG A 49 14.27 4.12 -28.40
N GLY A 50 14.56 5.37 -28.75
CA GLY A 50 13.54 6.33 -29.20
C GLY A 50 12.92 5.89 -30.53
N ILE A 51 13.75 5.44 -31.48
CA ILE A 51 13.31 4.90 -32.76
C ILE A 51 12.45 3.64 -32.54
N THR A 52 12.93 2.67 -31.75
CA THR A 52 12.19 1.43 -31.47
C THR A 52 10.80 1.72 -30.87
N GLU A 53 10.72 2.65 -29.91
CA GLU A 53 9.44 3.01 -29.27
C GLU A 53 8.52 3.78 -30.24
N SER A 54 9.07 4.61 -31.13
CA SER A 54 8.29 5.28 -32.18
C SER A 54 7.74 4.30 -33.21
N GLU A 55 8.52 3.30 -33.63
CA GLU A 55 8.09 2.26 -34.56
C GLU A 55 6.96 1.40 -33.97
N ARG A 56 6.99 1.18 -32.65
CA ARG A 56 5.95 0.45 -31.93
C ARG A 56 4.58 1.12 -31.99
N ILE A 57 4.51 2.44 -32.21
CA ILE A 57 3.22 3.14 -32.40
C ILE A 57 2.46 2.53 -33.59
N PHE A 58 3.16 2.26 -34.70
CA PHE A 58 2.55 1.72 -35.92
C PHE A 58 2.07 0.27 -35.76
N THR A 59 2.62 -0.50 -34.80
CA THR A 59 2.15 -1.86 -34.52
C THR A 59 0.90 -1.86 -33.65
N LEU A 60 0.65 -0.78 -32.92
CA LEU A 60 -0.50 -0.61 -32.03
C LEU A 60 -1.71 0.05 -32.70
N LEU A 61 -1.52 0.72 -33.85
CA LEU A 61 -2.59 1.42 -34.57
C LEU A 61 -3.21 0.55 -35.69
N PRO A 62 -4.51 0.74 -35.99
CA PRO A 62 -5.14 0.07 -37.12
C PRO A 62 -4.45 0.40 -38.46
N LYS A 63 -4.41 -0.57 -39.38
CA LYS A 63 -3.84 -0.39 -40.73
C LYS A 63 -4.50 0.81 -41.43
N GLY A 64 -3.70 1.79 -41.86
CA GLY A 64 -4.15 2.99 -42.58
C GLY A 64 -4.00 4.30 -41.81
N PHE A 65 -3.70 4.26 -40.51
CA PHE A 65 -3.29 5.45 -39.75
C PHE A 65 -1.81 5.76 -40.06
N ARG A 66 -1.58 6.60 -41.07
CA ARG A 66 -0.25 7.10 -41.44
C ARG A 66 -0.25 8.61 -41.59
N GLU A 67 -0.20 9.33 -40.48
CA GLU A 67 0.37 10.68 -40.45
C GLU A 67 1.12 10.84 -39.13
N PHE A 68 2.36 10.35 -39.12
CA PHE A 68 3.32 10.54 -38.03
C PHE A 68 4.60 11.10 -38.65
N GLY A 69 5.00 12.29 -38.18
CA GLY A 69 6.23 12.96 -38.59
C GLY A 69 7.46 12.18 -38.13
N GLY A 70 8.51 12.19 -38.95
CA GLY A 70 9.69 11.35 -38.77
C GLY A 70 10.48 11.68 -37.50
N ALA A 71 11.23 10.70 -36.99
CA ALA A 71 12.20 10.96 -35.93
C ALA A 71 13.36 11.81 -36.47
N VAL A 72 13.48 13.05 -36.00
CA VAL A 72 14.58 13.94 -36.37
C VAL A 72 15.54 14.07 -35.19
N SER A 73 16.85 14.08 -35.44
CA SER A 73 17.87 14.34 -34.42
C SER A 73 18.52 15.72 -34.61
N GLY A 74 18.51 16.53 -33.55
CA GLY A 74 19.13 17.85 -33.48
C GLY A 74 20.16 17.98 -32.36
N HIS A 75 21.17 18.83 -32.57
CA HIS A 75 22.18 19.18 -31.56
C HIS A 75 21.67 20.37 -30.72
N ALA A 76 20.96 20.04 -29.64
CA ALA A 76 20.41 20.94 -28.62
C ALA A 76 19.16 21.76 -29.02
N GLY A 77 18.06 21.56 -28.29
CA GLY A 77 16.77 22.23 -28.56
C GLY A 77 15.90 21.46 -29.55
N LEU A 78 14.68 21.93 -29.85
CA LEU A 78 13.81 21.28 -30.84
C LEU A 78 14.47 21.32 -32.24
N SER A 79 14.49 20.21 -32.96
CA SER A 79 15.07 20.18 -34.32
C SER A 79 14.25 21.03 -35.29
N GLU A 80 14.95 21.69 -36.22
CA GLU A 80 14.32 22.54 -37.24
C GLU A 80 13.33 21.78 -38.12
N ILE A 81 13.63 20.50 -38.41
CA ILE A 81 12.73 19.64 -39.19
C ILE A 81 11.48 19.30 -38.37
N ALA A 82 11.61 18.99 -37.08
CA ALA A 82 10.43 18.75 -36.23
C ALA A 82 9.56 20.01 -36.09
N LEU A 83 10.16 21.19 -36.01
CA LEU A 83 9.44 22.46 -36.01
C LEU A 83 8.74 22.72 -37.36
N SER A 84 9.39 22.40 -38.47
CA SER A 84 8.79 22.49 -39.80
C SER A 84 7.58 21.58 -39.93
N GLU A 85 7.74 20.29 -39.60
CA GLU A 85 6.63 19.33 -39.63
C GLU A 85 5.49 19.79 -38.70
N PHE A 86 5.81 20.27 -37.49
CA PHE A 86 4.82 20.80 -36.57
C PHE A 86 4.06 22.01 -37.15
N ALA A 87 4.76 22.94 -37.80
CA ALA A 87 4.17 24.12 -38.42
C ALA A 87 3.30 23.78 -39.64
N ASP A 88 3.73 22.82 -40.46
CA ASP A 88 2.98 22.31 -41.60
C ASP A 88 1.61 21.77 -41.17
N PHE A 89 1.49 21.15 -40.00
CA PHE A 89 0.19 20.70 -39.46
C PHE A 89 -0.77 21.84 -39.14
N PHE A 90 -0.28 23.04 -38.89
CA PHE A 90 -1.10 24.23 -38.72
C PHE A 90 -1.32 24.99 -40.05
N GLY A 91 -0.78 24.48 -41.16
CA GLY A 91 -0.85 25.13 -42.47
C GLY A 91 0.10 26.32 -42.62
N PHE A 92 1.16 26.39 -41.80
CA PHE A 92 2.19 27.40 -41.91
C PHE A 92 3.45 26.81 -42.54
N GLU A 93 3.95 27.43 -43.60
CA GLU A 93 5.24 27.08 -44.18
C GLU A 93 6.35 27.68 -43.30
N TYR A 94 7.04 26.83 -42.53
CA TYR A 94 8.16 27.27 -41.70
C TYR A 94 9.46 27.23 -42.52
N SER A 95 10.01 28.41 -42.84
CA SER A 95 11.32 28.51 -43.46
C SER A 95 12.41 28.66 -42.40
N VAL A 96 13.40 27.77 -42.43
CA VAL A 96 14.61 27.85 -41.61
C VAL A 96 15.41 29.14 -41.87
N GLU A 97 15.20 29.78 -43.02
CA GLU A 97 15.87 31.03 -43.39
C GLU A 97 15.25 32.27 -42.69
N GLU A 98 14.03 32.16 -42.19
CA GLU A 98 13.43 33.17 -41.31
C GLU A 98 14.10 33.07 -39.94
N LYS A 99 15.18 33.86 -39.77
CA LYS A 99 15.96 33.93 -38.54
C LYS A 99 15.05 33.91 -37.31
N GLN A 100 15.10 32.81 -36.54
CA GLN A 100 14.54 32.79 -35.20
C GLN A 100 14.96 34.08 -34.50
N SER A 101 14.00 34.77 -33.88
CA SER A 101 14.30 36.00 -33.17
C SER A 101 15.47 35.74 -32.22
N GLN A 102 16.58 36.46 -32.43
CA GLN A 102 17.71 36.44 -31.50
C GLN A 102 17.34 37.04 -30.14
N PHE A 103 16.18 37.69 -30.07
CA PHE A 103 15.62 38.29 -28.88
C PHE A 103 14.57 37.36 -28.29
N LEU A 104 14.72 37.03 -27.01
CA LEU A 104 13.64 36.40 -26.24
C LEU A 104 12.40 37.31 -26.27
N PRO A 105 11.18 36.74 -26.41
CA PRO A 105 9.95 37.50 -26.28
C PRO A 105 9.99 38.34 -25.00
N VAL A 106 9.80 39.65 -25.14
CA VAL A 106 9.72 40.56 -24.00
C VAL A 106 8.25 40.66 -23.62
N GLU A 107 7.95 40.49 -22.34
CA GLU A 107 6.59 40.57 -21.82
C GLU A 107 6.01 41.99 -22.04
N VAL A 108 4.98 42.10 -22.88
CA VAL A 108 4.29 43.36 -23.22
C VAL A 108 2.95 43.42 -22.49
N GLY A 109 2.99 43.78 -21.21
CA GLY A 109 1.82 43.86 -20.33
C GLY A 109 2.27 44.05 -18.88
N GLY A 110 1.51 44.79 -18.07
CA GLY A 110 1.95 45.27 -16.75
C GLY A 110 2.62 44.21 -15.87
N LYS A 111 3.65 44.64 -15.11
CA LYS A 111 4.43 43.79 -14.19
C LYS A 111 3.51 43.06 -13.22
N PHE A 112 3.18 41.80 -13.50
CA PHE A 112 2.67 40.92 -12.45
C PHE A 112 3.83 40.18 -11.83
N ASP A 113 3.80 40.05 -10.51
CA ASP A 113 4.79 39.29 -9.79
C ASP A 113 4.58 37.80 -10.07
N VAL A 114 5.46 37.21 -10.90
CA VAL A 114 5.43 35.79 -11.29
C VAL A 114 5.52 34.90 -10.06
N THR A 115 6.33 35.28 -9.07
CA THR A 115 6.51 34.54 -7.82
C THR A 115 5.22 34.57 -7.00
N GLU A 116 4.59 35.74 -6.87
CA GLU A 116 3.32 35.85 -6.15
C GLU A 116 2.17 35.15 -6.88
N ARG A 117 2.14 35.19 -8.21
CA ARG A 117 1.18 34.42 -9.01
C ARG A 117 1.35 32.93 -8.77
N GLN A 118 2.57 32.41 -8.86
CA GLN A 118 2.86 31.00 -8.59
C GLN A 118 2.47 30.62 -7.15
N ARG A 119 2.78 31.47 -6.17
CA ARG A 119 2.38 31.28 -4.77
C ARG A 119 0.87 31.12 -4.64
N ARG A 120 0.07 32.02 -5.22
CA ARG A 120 -1.40 31.95 -5.20
C ARG A 120 -1.93 30.67 -5.85
N GLN A 121 -1.39 30.28 -7.01
CA GLN A 121 -1.79 29.04 -7.68
C GLN A 121 -1.51 27.80 -6.83
N VAL A 122 -0.34 27.73 -6.18
CA VAL A 122 0.00 26.61 -5.29
C VAL A 122 -0.92 26.61 -4.07
N LEU A 123 -1.19 27.76 -3.46
CA LEU A 123 -2.11 27.87 -2.31
C LEU A 123 -3.55 27.50 -2.68
N GLU A 124 -4.02 27.86 -3.88
CA GLU A 124 -5.35 27.47 -4.38
C GLU A 124 -5.44 25.95 -4.57
N LEU A 125 -4.42 25.33 -5.17
CA LEU A 125 -4.34 23.87 -5.33
C LEU A 125 -4.29 23.16 -3.97
N GLU A 126 -3.47 23.66 -3.05
CA GLU A 126 -3.39 23.16 -1.68
C GLU A 126 -4.76 23.28 -0.99
N CYS A 127 -5.39 24.46 -1.01
CA CYS A 127 -6.70 24.68 -0.40
C CYS A 127 -7.77 23.75 -0.96
N PHE A 128 -7.76 23.52 -2.27
CA PHE A 128 -8.65 22.57 -2.93
C PHE A 128 -8.41 21.13 -2.43
N ILE A 129 -7.17 20.66 -2.43
CA ILE A 129 -6.81 19.31 -1.96
C ILE A 129 -7.14 19.15 -0.47
N GLN A 130 -6.77 20.11 0.39
CA GLN A 130 -7.07 20.06 1.81
C GLN A 130 -8.59 20.04 2.08
N ARG A 131 -9.40 20.70 1.23
CA ARG A 131 -10.86 20.59 1.30
C ARG A 131 -11.32 19.16 0.96
N LEU A 132 -10.79 18.55 -0.11
CA LEU A 132 -11.11 17.17 -0.47
C LEU A 132 -10.75 16.20 0.66
N VAL A 133 -9.60 16.38 1.33
CA VAL A 133 -9.20 15.57 2.48
C VAL A 133 -10.22 15.65 3.61
N ARG A 134 -10.67 16.87 3.97
CA ARG A 134 -11.70 17.08 5.00
C ARG A 134 -13.07 16.51 4.62
N GLU A 135 -13.41 16.55 3.33
CA GLU A 135 -14.68 16.01 2.81
C GLU A 135 -14.62 14.50 2.55
N SER A 136 -13.43 13.88 2.65
CA SER A 136 -13.19 12.50 2.21
C SER A 136 -14.06 11.46 2.92
N ASP A 137 -14.40 11.65 4.19
CA ASP A 137 -15.35 10.78 4.92
C ASP A 137 -16.72 10.74 4.22
N HIS A 138 -17.22 11.89 3.77
CA HIS A 138 -18.54 11.97 3.12
C HIS A 138 -18.50 11.34 1.72
N THR A 139 -17.37 11.45 1.04
CA THR A 139 -17.15 10.77 -0.24
C THR A 139 -17.12 9.25 -0.06
N ARG A 140 -16.39 8.76 0.95
CA ARG A 140 -16.35 7.33 1.30
C ARG A 140 -17.71 6.80 1.73
N ASP A 141 -18.46 7.53 2.55
CA ASP A 141 -19.80 7.13 2.98
C ASP A 141 -20.77 6.97 1.79
N LYS A 142 -20.59 7.72 0.70
CA LYS A 142 -21.37 7.53 -0.54
C LYS A 142 -20.94 6.30 -1.32
N PHE A 143 -19.64 6.01 -1.33
CA PHE A 143 -19.07 4.84 -2.01
C PHE A 143 -19.39 3.55 -1.25
N PHE A 144 -18.91 3.44 -0.01
CA PHE A 144 -19.04 2.29 0.88
C PHE A 144 -19.76 2.70 2.19
N PRO A 145 -21.12 2.68 2.21
CA PRO A 145 -21.91 3.14 3.34
C PRO A 145 -21.94 2.12 4.50
N VAL A 146 -20.80 1.88 5.15
CA VAL A 146 -20.60 0.85 6.20
C VAL A 146 -21.69 0.87 7.27
N THR A 147 -22.05 2.06 7.78
CA THR A 147 -23.04 2.19 8.85
C THR A 147 -24.44 1.78 8.38
N ALA A 148 -24.85 2.22 7.19
CA ALA A 148 -26.15 1.87 6.64
C ALA A 148 -26.24 0.37 6.32
N LEU A 149 -25.16 -0.22 5.78
CA LEU A 149 -25.08 -1.65 5.51
C LEU A 149 -25.16 -2.47 6.81
N ALA A 150 -24.50 -2.05 7.88
CA ALA A 150 -24.58 -2.74 9.18
C ALA A 150 -26.00 -2.67 9.78
N GLN A 151 -26.67 -1.51 9.68
CA GLN A 151 -28.05 -1.34 10.13
C GLN A 151 -29.03 -2.18 9.29
N GLN A 152 -28.86 -2.20 7.97
CA GLN A 152 -29.65 -3.01 7.07
C GLN A 152 -29.47 -4.50 7.39
N ALA A 153 -28.24 -4.97 7.55
CA ALA A 153 -27.94 -6.35 7.88
C ALA A 153 -28.58 -6.77 9.23
N LYS A 154 -28.54 -5.89 10.24
CA LYS A 154 -29.25 -6.09 11.51
C LYS A 154 -30.77 -6.20 11.32
N ALA A 155 -31.36 -5.28 10.56
CA ALA A 155 -32.80 -5.27 10.31
C ALA A 155 -33.27 -6.48 9.49
N GLU A 156 -32.47 -6.94 8.52
CA GLU A 156 -32.74 -8.13 7.73
C GLU A 156 -32.65 -9.42 8.55
N ALA A 157 -31.60 -9.57 9.36
CA ALA A 157 -31.46 -10.71 10.26
C ALA A 157 -32.62 -10.79 11.26
N ALA A 158 -33.13 -9.65 11.75
CA ALA A 158 -34.28 -9.61 12.66
C ALA A 158 -35.60 -10.09 12.03
N LYS A 159 -35.69 -10.20 10.70
CA LYS A 159 -36.87 -10.74 10.01
C LYS A 159 -36.92 -12.27 10.01
N ASP A 160 -35.83 -12.95 10.34
CA ASP A 160 -35.78 -14.41 10.46
C ASP A 160 -36.19 -14.85 11.87
N PRO A 161 -37.44 -15.34 12.08
CA PRO A 161 -37.92 -15.70 13.41
C PRO A 161 -37.19 -16.91 14.01
N MET A 162 -36.38 -17.62 13.21
CA MET A 162 -35.61 -18.79 13.63
C MET A 162 -34.14 -18.44 13.94
N ASN A 163 -33.73 -17.17 13.80
CA ASN A 163 -32.36 -16.69 14.04
C ASN A 163 -31.28 -17.53 13.31
N ARG A 164 -31.58 -18.03 12.11
CA ARG A 164 -30.64 -18.83 11.30
C ARG A 164 -29.63 -17.93 10.59
N VAL A 165 -30.03 -16.69 10.29
CA VAL A 165 -29.19 -15.66 9.67
C VAL A 165 -28.73 -14.65 10.72
N THR A 166 -27.42 -14.47 10.87
CA THR A 166 -26.87 -13.44 11.77
C THR A 166 -26.72 -12.09 11.05
N PRO A 167 -26.79 -10.95 11.76
CA PRO A 167 -26.45 -9.64 11.19
C PRO A 167 -25.06 -9.63 10.55
N SER A 168 -24.10 -10.29 11.19
CA SER A 168 -22.74 -10.42 10.68
C SER A 168 -22.66 -11.14 9.33
N ALA A 169 -23.39 -12.24 9.14
CA ALA A 169 -23.38 -12.98 7.88
C ALA A 169 -23.93 -12.12 6.73
N LYS A 170 -25.04 -11.41 6.97
CA LYS A 170 -25.63 -10.48 5.99
C LYS A 170 -24.73 -9.31 5.67
N PHE A 171 -24.05 -8.78 6.69
CA PHE A 171 -23.08 -7.72 6.49
C PHE A 171 -21.92 -8.19 5.62
N SER A 172 -21.30 -9.33 5.91
CA SER A 172 -20.20 -9.89 5.10
C SER A 172 -20.60 -10.17 3.65
N GLU A 173 -21.83 -10.60 3.40
CA GLU A 173 -22.40 -10.72 2.05
C GLU A 173 -22.44 -9.36 1.35
N SER A 174 -22.96 -8.33 2.03
CA SER A 174 -23.08 -6.97 1.48
C SER A 174 -21.74 -6.28 1.23
N THR A 175 -20.66 -6.69 1.92
CA THR A 175 -19.31 -6.12 1.75
C THR A 175 -18.49 -6.78 0.65
N ALA A 176 -18.95 -7.90 0.06
CA ALA A 176 -18.19 -8.68 -0.91
C ALA A 176 -17.68 -7.85 -2.10
N LYS A 177 -18.55 -7.05 -2.73
CA LYS A 177 -18.18 -6.19 -3.86
C LYS A 177 -17.13 -5.13 -3.50
N PHE A 178 -17.11 -4.67 -2.25
CA PHE A 178 -16.12 -3.69 -1.79
C PHE A 178 -14.79 -4.36 -1.50
N ARG A 179 -14.80 -5.62 -1.05
CA ARG A 179 -13.58 -6.44 -0.91
C ARG A 179 -12.95 -6.71 -2.28
N GLU A 180 -13.76 -7.03 -3.28
CA GLU A 180 -13.32 -7.20 -4.66
C GLU A 180 -12.73 -5.90 -5.21
N TYR A 181 -13.44 -4.77 -5.08
CA TYR A 181 -12.92 -3.47 -5.51
C TYR A 181 -11.61 -3.10 -4.80
N PHE A 182 -11.52 -3.33 -3.48
CA PHE A 182 -10.30 -3.05 -2.72
C PHE A 182 -9.11 -3.88 -3.22
N ARG A 183 -9.34 -5.17 -3.50
CA ARG A 183 -8.32 -6.07 -4.05
C ARG A 183 -7.92 -5.68 -5.46
N ASP A 184 -8.88 -5.42 -6.34
CA ASP A 184 -8.65 -5.39 -7.78
C ASP A 184 -8.33 -3.97 -8.30
N GLU A 185 -8.87 -2.91 -7.67
CA GLU A 185 -8.68 -1.52 -8.13
C GLU A 185 -7.80 -0.67 -7.21
N VAL A 186 -7.73 -0.96 -5.91
CA VAL A 186 -6.96 -0.15 -4.94
C VAL A 186 -5.57 -0.74 -4.68
N LEU A 187 -5.50 -1.99 -4.19
CA LEU A 187 -4.22 -2.65 -3.94
C LEU A 187 -3.66 -3.31 -5.20
N GLY A 188 -4.54 -3.86 -6.03
CA GLY A 188 -4.17 -4.72 -7.16
C GLY A 188 -3.77 -6.13 -6.75
N LYS A 189 -3.87 -7.06 -7.71
CA LYS A 189 -3.41 -8.45 -7.58
C LYS A 189 -2.73 -8.92 -8.87
N PHE A 190 -1.93 -9.96 -8.77
CA PHE A 190 -1.44 -10.69 -9.93
C PHE A 190 -2.39 -11.87 -10.22
N ASP A 191 -2.73 -12.08 -11.48
CA ASP A 191 -3.57 -13.20 -11.91
C ASP A 191 -2.75 -14.47 -12.23
N ASP A 192 -1.42 -14.38 -12.18
CA ASP A 192 -0.53 -15.53 -12.32
C ASP A 192 -0.84 -16.59 -11.24
N PRO A 193 -0.86 -17.88 -11.58
CA PRO A 193 -1.04 -18.93 -10.59
C PRO A 193 0.17 -19.01 -9.68
N LEU A 194 -0.08 -19.20 -8.38
CA LEU A 194 0.98 -19.51 -7.42
C LEU A 194 1.70 -20.80 -7.82
N LEU A 195 3.03 -20.80 -7.72
CA LEU A 195 3.83 -22.02 -7.83
C LEU A 195 3.52 -22.97 -6.66
N PRO A 196 3.84 -24.27 -6.76
CA PRO A 196 3.91 -25.12 -5.58
C PRO A 196 4.89 -24.53 -4.57
N PHE A 197 4.54 -24.49 -3.28
CA PHE A 197 5.31 -23.76 -2.28
C PHE A 197 6.75 -24.25 -2.07
N HIS A 198 7.09 -25.49 -2.46
CA HIS A 198 8.44 -26.09 -2.35
C HIS A 198 9.19 -25.68 -1.08
N ALA A 199 8.57 -25.94 0.07
CA ALA A 199 9.02 -25.43 1.34
C ALA A 199 10.44 -25.94 1.67
N ARG A 200 11.36 -25.01 1.89
CA ARG A 200 12.73 -25.29 2.31
C ARG A 200 12.96 -24.68 3.67
N SER A 201 13.48 -25.46 4.61
CA SER A 201 13.69 -24.98 5.97
C SER A 201 15.05 -25.34 6.54
N ARG A 202 15.56 -24.52 7.44
CA ARG A 202 16.77 -24.78 8.21
C ARG A 202 16.58 -24.34 9.66
N LYS A 203 16.90 -25.21 10.62
CA LYS A 203 16.89 -24.86 12.04
C LYS A 203 17.93 -23.76 12.31
N ILE A 204 17.51 -22.69 12.97
CA ILE A 204 18.37 -21.55 13.34
C ILE A 204 18.27 -21.18 14.82
N TYR A 205 17.30 -21.72 15.56
CA TYR A 205 17.17 -21.52 17.00
C TYR A 205 16.93 -22.83 17.74
N ASP A 206 17.49 -22.92 18.94
CA ASP A 206 17.27 -24.00 19.90
C ASP A 206 17.19 -23.42 21.32
N LYS A 207 16.09 -22.75 21.65
CA LYS A 207 15.87 -22.13 22.97
C LYS A 207 15.21 -23.12 23.92
N GLU A 208 15.10 -22.80 25.19
CA GLU A 208 14.56 -23.70 26.21
C GLU A 208 13.13 -24.15 25.91
N LYS A 209 12.24 -23.22 25.53
CA LYS A 209 10.80 -23.48 25.34
C LYS A 209 10.38 -23.71 23.88
N TRP A 210 11.22 -23.36 22.91
CA TRP A 210 10.85 -23.40 21.49
C TRP A 210 12.08 -23.62 20.60
N VAL A 211 11.83 -24.13 19.39
CA VAL A 211 12.81 -24.24 18.30
C VAL A 211 12.39 -23.34 17.14
N GLY A 212 13.34 -22.86 16.36
CA GLY A 212 13.05 -21.93 15.26
C GLY A 212 13.73 -22.33 13.95
N TYR A 213 13.04 -22.10 12.84
CA TYR A 213 13.46 -22.48 11.50
C TYR A 213 13.34 -21.29 10.54
N ASP A 214 14.40 -20.99 9.79
CA ASP A 214 14.24 -20.25 8.54
C ASP A 214 13.38 -21.09 7.59
N VAL A 215 12.42 -20.46 6.90
CA VAL A 215 11.56 -21.10 5.90
C VAL A 215 11.48 -20.23 4.66
N VAL A 216 11.68 -20.83 3.48
CA VAL A 216 11.52 -20.18 2.17
C VAL A 216 10.50 -20.96 1.35
N LEU A 217 9.56 -20.24 0.75
CA LEU A 217 8.48 -20.77 -0.10
C LEU A 217 8.54 -20.11 -1.48
N ASP A 218 8.40 -20.88 -2.55
CA ASP A 218 8.24 -20.33 -3.91
C ASP A 218 6.85 -19.69 -4.04
N VAL A 219 6.73 -18.54 -4.72
CA VAL A 219 5.44 -17.83 -4.93
C VAL A 219 5.14 -17.69 -6.42
N PHE A 220 5.99 -16.94 -7.14
CA PHE A 220 5.99 -16.81 -8.60
C PHE A 220 7.41 -17.07 -9.13
N PRO A 221 7.62 -17.17 -10.46
CA PRO A 221 8.97 -17.09 -11.00
C PRO A 221 9.72 -15.87 -10.43
N ASP A 222 10.89 -16.10 -9.84
CA ASP A 222 11.74 -15.10 -9.18
C ASP A 222 11.16 -14.38 -7.95
N VAL A 223 9.98 -14.79 -7.46
CA VAL A 223 9.36 -14.27 -6.24
C VAL A 223 9.19 -15.38 -5.21
N PHE A 224 9.70 -15.15 -4.01
CA PHE A 224 9.58 -16.08 -2.88
C PHE A 224 9.00 -15.39 -1.66
N ALA A 225 8.43 -16.17 -0.74
CA ALA A 225 8.14 -15.76 0.62
C ALA A 225 9.22 -16.35 1.54
N TRP A 226 9.69 -15.57 2.51
CA TRP A 226 10.65 -16.02 3.52
C TRP A 226 10.21 -15.56 4.90
N GLY A 227 10.48 -16.37 5.91
CA GLY A 227 10.21 -16.03 7.30
C GLY A 227 10.83 -17.01 8.28
N VAL A 228 10.56 -16.80 9.56
CA VAL A 228 11.01 -17.68 10.64
C VAL A 228 9.80 -18.33 11.31
N LEU A 229 9.74 -19.66 11.31
CA LEU A 229 8.76 -20.45 12.06
C LEU A 229 9.31 -20.77 13.45
N LEU A 230 8.57 -20.43 14.50
CA LEU A 230 8.84 -20.84 15.89
C LEU A 230 7.84 -21.92 16.31
N LEU A 231 8.36 -23.05 16.80
CA LEU A 231 7.57 -24.17 17.29
C LEU A 231 7.84 -24.38 18.78
N PRO A 232 6.80 -24.37 19.63
CA PRO A 232 6.93 -24.76 21.03
C PRO A 232 7.45 -26.20 21.17
N LYS A 233 8.37 -26.43 22.12
CA LYS A 233 8.97 -27.76 22.34
C LYS A 233 8.06 -28.74 23.06
N ASP A 234 7.01 -28.25 23.71
CA ASP A 234 6.02 -29.04 24.45
C ASP A 234 4.86 -29.52 23.55
N LEU A 235 4.95 -29.34 22.23
CA LEU A 235 4.01 -29.88 21.25
C LEU A 235 3.88 -31.40 21.38
N LYS A 236 2.66 -31.88 21.67
CA LYS A 236 2.36 -33.30 21.77
C LYS A 236 2.08 -33.92 20.40
N PRO A 237 2.34 -35.23 20.20
CA PRO A 237 1.98 -35.92 18.97
C PRO A 237 0.49 -35.75 18.64
N GLY A 238 0.19 -35.27 17.43
CA GLY A 238 -1.17 -35.03 16.95
C GLY A 238 -1.84 -33.76 17.49
N GLU A 239 -1.18 -32.99 18.36
CA GLU A 239 -1.70 -31.72 18.87
C GLU A 239 -1.67 -30.64 17.77
N LYS A 240 -2.78 -29.91 17.63
CA LYS A 240 -2.89 -28.73 16.76
C LYS A 240 -2.98 -27.47 17.59
N ARG A 241 -2.12 -26.49 17.28
CA ARG A 241 -2.06 -25.22 17.99
C ARG A 241 -2.43 -24.05 17.08
N PRO A 242 -2.99 -22.98 17.66
CA PRO A 242 -3.18 -21.73 16.94
C PRO A 242 -1.85 -21.13 16.50
N VAL A 243 -1.87 -20.40 15.38
CA VAL A 243 -0.72 -19.70 14.83
C VAL A 243 -0.91 -18.19 15.01
N VAL A 244 0.16 -17.48 15.35
CA VAL A 244 0.22 -16.02 15.26
C VAL A 244 1.28 -15.62 14.25
N VAL A 245 0.85 -15.00 13.15
CA VAL A 245 1.76 -14.40 12.17
C VAL A 245 2.19 -13.04 12.70
N CYS A 246 3.48 -12.89 12.99
CA CYS A 246 4.07 -11.72 13.64
C CYS A 246 4.85 -10.87 12.62
N GLN A 247 4.26 -9.77 12.16
CA GLN A 247 4.81 -8.94 11.09
C GLN A 247 5.62 -7.76 11.64
N HIS A 248 6.85 -7.61 11.12
CA HIS A 248 7.70 -6.44 11.36
C HIS A 248 7.34 -5.26 10.44
N GLY A 249 7.75 -4.07 10.84
CA GLY A 249 7.63 -2.81 10.10
C GLY A 249 8.76 -2.54 9.09
N ARG A 250 8.86 -1.28 8.64
CA ARG A 250 9.80 -0.79 7.62
C ARG A 250 11.26 -1.13 7.98
N ASN A 251 12.05 -1.51 6.97
CA ASN A 251 13.45 -1.94 7.08
C ASN A 251 13.74 -3.18 7.94
N GLY A 252 12.74 -3.71 8.65
CA GLY A 252 12.88 -4.88 9.49
C GLY A 252 13.19 -6.15 8.72
N VAL A 253 13.57 -7.18 9.48
CA VAL A 253 13.69 -8.58 9.04
C VAL A 253 13.10 -9.45 10.15
N PRO A 254 12.65 -10.69 9.88
CA PRO A 254 11.97 -11.54 10.86
C PRO A 254 12.60 -11.58 12.26
N LYS A 255 13.92 -11.56 12.37
CA LYS A 255 14.63 -11.61 13.65
C LYS A 255 14.28 -10.47 14.61
N VAL A 256 13.92 -9.29 14.11
CA VAL A 256 13.65 -8.10 14.96
C VAL A 256 12.44 -8.29 15.88
N VAL A 257 11.53 -9.20 15.53
CA VAL A 257 10.36 -9.52 16.38
C VAL A 257 10.61 -10.67 17.35
N ILE A 258 11.77 -11.34 17.25
CA ILE A 258 12.08 -12.62 17.91
C ILE A 258 13.17 -12.46 18.97
N GLU A 259 14.20 -11.64 18.71
CA GLU A 259 15.37 -11.57 19.57
C GLU A 259 16.02 -10.18 19.64
N ASN A 260 16.85 -10.03 20.68
CA ASN A 260 17.65 -8.87 21.05
C ASN A 260 16.88 -7.74 21.74
N ASP A 261 15.63 -7.98 22.13
CA ASP A 261 14.77 -7.00 22.79
C ASP A 261 14.76 -5.67 22.02
N GLU A 262 14.57 -5.77 20.69
CA GLU A 262 14.51 -4.60 19.83
C GLU A 262 13.40 -3.68 20.36
N LYS A 263 13.73 -2.39 20.51
CA LYS A 263 12.92 -1.44 21.30
C LYS A 263 11.47 -1.35 20.85
N ALA A 264 11.16 -1.52 19.56
CA ALA A 264 9.79 -1.45 19.08
C ALA A 264 9.03 -2.78 19.26
N TYR A 265 9.72 -3.92 19.37
CA TYR A 265 9.07 -5.23 19.31
C TYR A 265 9.13 -6.03 20.61
N HIS A 266 10.11 -5.77 21.47
CA HIS A 266 10.26 -6.45 22.77
C HIS A 266 10.14 -7.98 22.65
N ASP A 267 10.74 -8.57 21.61
CA ASP A 267 10.72 -10.01 21.31
C ASP A 267 9.31 -10.65 21.35
N TYR A 268 8.25 -9.91 20.98
CA TYR A 268 6.87 -10.37 21.16
C TYR A 268 6.56 -11.70 20.46
N ALA A 269 7.22 -11.99 19.33
CA ALA A 269 7.06 -13.27 18.63
C ALA A 269 7.61 -14.44 19.45
N ALA A 270 8.78 -14.27 20.10
CA ALA A 270 9.32 -15.28 20.99
C ALA A 270 8.46 -15.44 22.26
N LYS A 271 8.00 -14.32 22.84
CA LYS A 271 7.10 -14.34 24.01
C LYS A 271 5.77 -15.05 23.72
N LEU A 272 5.25 -14.96 22.49
CA LEU A 272 4.07 -15.72 22.06
C LEU A 272 4.39 -17.22 21.88
N ALA A 273 5.55 -17.56 21.32
CA ALA A 273 5.99 -18.96 21.23
C ALA A 273 6.17 -19.60 22.62
N GLU A 274 6.68 -18.85 23.60
CA GLU A 274 6.79 -19.28 25.00
C GLU A 274 5.45 -19.49 25.70
N ARG A 275 4.39 -18.85 25.19
CA ARG A 275 2.98 -19.04 25.62
C ARG A 275 2.30 -20.21 24.90
N GLY A 276 3.05 -20.94 24.07
CA GLY A 276 2.58 -22.14 23.39
C GLY A 276 1.93 -21.90 22.04
N PHE A 277 1.88 -20.67 21.53
CA PHE A 277 1.45 -20.43 20.14
C PHE A 277 2.52 -20.92 19.16
N ILE A 278 2.10 -21.43 17.99
CA ILE A 278 3.00 -21.49 16.85
C ILE A 278 3.14 -20.08 16.30
N VAL A 279 4.36 -19.65 15.97
CA VAL A 279 4.58 -18.30 15.45
C VAL A 279 5.26 -18.36 14.10
N PHE A 280 4.80 -17.55 13.16
CA PHE A 280 5.49 -17.34 11.89
C PHE A 280 5.80 -15.86 11.72
N ALA A 281 7.07 -15.50 11.63
CA ALA A 281 7.52 -14.13 11.39
C ALA A 281 7.96 -13.97 9.93
N PRO A 282 7.08 -13.53 9.01
CA PRO A 282 7.42 -13.31 7.61
C PRO A 282 8.29 -12.08 7.40
N HIS A 283 9.03 -12.09 6.29
CA HIS A 283 9.67 -10.93 5.70
C HIS A 283 8.79 -10.36 4.59
N ASN A 284 8.35 -9.12 4.77
CA ASN A 284 7.73 -8.33 3.70
C ASN A 284 8.80 -7.46 3.01
N PRO A 285 8.63 -7.09 1.72
CA PRO A 285 9.62 -6.39 0.91
C PRO A 285 9.76 -4.89 1.28
N TYR A 286 9.98 -4.58 2.56
CA TYR A 286 10.10 -3.21 3.09
C TYR A 286 11.55 -2.74 3.29
N ARG A 287 12.51 -3.41 2.64
CA ARG A 287 13.94 -3.17 2.87
C ARG A 287 14.60 -2.57 1.64
N GLY A 288 15.49 -1.61 1.87
CA GLY A 288 16.26 -0.96 0.82
C GLY A 288 15.63 0.34 0.30
N GLU A 289 14.70 0.92 1.08
CA GLU A 289 14.15 2.27 0.87
C GLU A 289 13.68 2.46 -0.57
N ASP A 290 14.37 3.29 -1.35
CA ASP A 290 13.99 3.62 -2.72
C ASP A 290 13.85 2.38 -3.61
N LYS A 291 14.54 1.27 -3.32
CA LYS A 291 14.38 0.01 -4.06
C LYS A 291 12.93 -0.48 -4.05
N TYR A 292 12.31 -0.57 -2.88
CA TYR A 292 10.93 -1.07 -2.78
C TYR A 292 9.92 0.01 -3.18
N ARG A 293 10.24 1.29 -2.98
CA ARG A 293 9.38 2.39 -3.44
C ARG A 293 9.29 2.46 -4.95
N PHE A 294 10.42 2.27 -5.65
CA PHE A 294 10.44 2.16 -7.11
C PHE A 294 9.70 0.92 -7.60
N LEU A 295 9.80 -0.20 -6.87
CA LEU A 295 8.99 -1.38 -7.16
C LEU A 295 7.50 -1.03 -7.08
N SER A 296 7.05 -0.38 -6.00
CA SER A 296 5.66 0.08 -5.83
C SER A 296 5.23 1.01 -6.97
N ARG A 297 6.05 2.01 -7.33
CA ARG A 297 5.76 2.92 -8.44
C ARG A 297 5.62 2.22 -9.78
N LYS A 298 6.48 1.23 -10.08
CA LYS A 298 6.38 0.43 -11.31
C LYS A 298 5.13 -0.46 -11.29
N ALA A 299 4.81 -1.05 -10.14
CA ALA A 299 3.61 -1.87 -9.96
C ALA A 299 2.34 -1.05 -10.24
N ASN A 300 2.29 0.22 -9.82
CA ASN A 300 1.14 1.09 -10.07
C ASN A 300 0.82 1.23 -11.57
N CYS A 301 1.81 1.12 -12.46
CA CYS A 301 1.60 1.19 -13.92
C CYS A 301 0.83 -0.02 -14.50
N VAL A 302 0.73 -1.11 -13.74
CA VAL A 302 0.01 -2.33 -14.13
C VAL A 302 -1.12 -2.64 -13.15
N LYS A 303 -1.71 -1.60 -12.53
CA LYS A 303 -2.75 -1.71 -11.50
C LYS A 303 -2.36 -2.59 -10.30
N ALA A 304 -1.08 -2.63 -9.93
CA ALA A 304 -0.59 -3.33 -8.76
C ALA A 304 0.03 -2.34 -7.76
N SER A 305 0.29 -2.80 -6.55
CA SER A 305 1.03 -2.04 -5.53
C SER A 305 2.06 -2.93 -4.85
N LEU A 306 2.83 -2.39 -3.90
CA LEU A 306 3.67 -3.21 -3.03
C LEU A 306 2.86 -4.33 -2.34
N PHE A 307 1.59 -4.06 -1.99
CA PHE A 307 0.71 -5.03 -1.33
C PHE A 307 0.22 -6.14 -2.26
N SER A 308 0.31 -6.02 -3.58
CA SER A 308 0.00 -7.13 -4.51
C SER A 308 0.99 -8.29 -4.34
N PHE A 309 2.27 -7.98 -4.18
CA PHE A 309 3.31 -8.99 -3.91
C PHE A 309 3.11 -9.62 -2.53
N ILE A 310 2.83 -8.77 -1.52
CA ILE A 310 2.62 -9.20 -0.14
C ILE A 310 1.37 -10.10 -0.04
N LEU A 311 0.30 -9.78 -0.76
CA LEU A 311 -0.90 -10.60 -0.82
C LEU A 311 -0.60 -12.02 -1.29
N ALA A 312 0.13 -12.16 -2.41
CA ALA A 312 0.54 -13.46 -2.94
C ALA A 312 1.49 -14.21 -1.97
N GLN A 313 2.43 -13.51 -1.33
CA GLN A 313 3.31 -14.10 -0.32
C GLN A 313 2.52 -14.64 0.88
N HIS A 314 1.57 -13.86 1.41
CA HIS A 314 0.75 -14.28 2.53
C HIS A 314 -0.22 -15.41 2.16
N GLU A 315 -0.81 -15.39 0.97
CA GLU A 315 -1.62 -16.52 0.49
C GLU A 315 -0.81 -17.81 0.46
N GLN A 316 0.43 -17.74 -0.05
CA GLN A 316 1.32 -18.90 -0.09
C GLN A 316 1.77 -19.37 1.30
N ILE A 317 2.05 -18.42 2.21
CA ILE A 317 2.34 -18.72 3.61
C ILE A 317 1.17 -19.45 4.26
N LEU A 318 -0.07 -18.99 4.05
CA LEU A 318 -1.28 -19.63 4.59
C LEU A 318 -1.52 -21.00 3.96
N ASN A 319 -1.28 -21.17 2.65
CA ASN A 319 -1.34 -22.46 1.97
C ASN A 319 -0.40 -23.46 2.62
N TRP A 320 0.87 -23.09 2.83
CA TRP A 320 1.85 -23.97 3.45
C TRP A 320 1.56 -24.23 4.94
N LEU A 321 1.29 -23.19 5.75
CA LEU A 321 0.99 -23.35 7.18
C LEU A 321 -0.18 -24.30 7.41
N SER A 322 -1.21 -24.23 6.57
CA SER A 322 -2.38 -25.10 6.65
C SER A 322 -2.08 -26.59 6.39
N THR A 323 -0.91 -26.91 5.82
CA THR A 323 -0.47 -28.31 5.61
C THR A 323 0.29 -28.89 6.80
N LEU A 324 0.75 -28.05 7.74
CA LEU A 324 1.56 -28.52 8.86
C LEU A 324 0.68 -29.30 9.86
N PRO A 325 1.07 -30.52 10.26
CA PRO A 325 0.21 -31.38 11.09
C PRO A 325 -0.06 -30.79 12.48
N GLN A 326 0.84 -29.96 12.99
CA GLN A 326 0.73 -29.26 14.27
C GLN A 326 -0.02 -27.92 14.22
N VAL A 327 -0.41 -27.45 13.03
CA VAL A 327 -1.15 -26.19 12.87
C VAL A 327 -2.65 -26.47 12.83
N ASP A 328 -3.40 -25.62 13.54
CA ASP A 328 -4.84 -25.51 13.35
C ASP A 328 -5.13 -24.46 12.25
N PRO A 329 -5.58 -24.87 11.05
CA PRO A 329 -5.77 -23.96 9.92
C PRO A 329 -6.90 -22.94 10.15
N ASP A 330 -7.83 -23.20 11.07
CA ASP A 330 -8.94 -22.31 11.39
C ASP A 330 -8.56 -21.25 12.45
N ARG A 331 -7.34 -21.35 13.02
CA ARG A 331 -6.86 -20.49 14.11
C ARG A 331 -5.51 -19.84 13.80
N ILE A 332 -5.43 -19.21 12.63
CA ILE A 332 -4.27 -18.39 12.23
C ILE A 332 -4.60 -16.90 12.42
N ALA A 333 -3.95 -16.23 13.35
CA ALA A 333 -4.08 -14.79 13.59
C ALA A 333 -2.96 -14.00 12.91
N PHE A 334 -3.22 -12.72 12.66
CA PHE A 334 -2.22 -11.74 12.21
C PHE A 334 -1.99 -10.69 13.31
N TYR A 335 -0.74 -10.36 13.59
CA TYR A 335 -0.35 -9.27 14.50
C TYR A 335 0.86 -8.55 13.94
N GLY A 336 0.76 -7.25 13.67
CA GLY A 336 1.87 -6.48 13.13
C GLY A 336 1.93 -5.05 13.66
N LEU A 337 3.15 -4.49 13.63
CA LEU A 337 3.46 -3.12 14.04
C LEU A 337 3.97 -2.28 12.87
N SER A 338 3.58 -0.99 12.80
CA SER A 338 4.01 -0.03 11.76
C SER A 338 3.53 -0.47 10.37
N TYR A 339 4.42 -0.62 9.37
CA TYR A 339 4.09 -1.31 8.12
C TYR A 339 3.46 -2.71 8.33
N GLY A 340 3.79 -3.38 9.43
CA GLY A 340 3.10 -4.59 9.84
C GLY A 340 1.67 -4.34 10.30
N GLY A 341 1.41 -3.22 10.98
CA GLY A 341 0.07 -2.72 11.26
C GLY A 341 -0.67 -2.34 9.97
N GLU A 342 0.01 -1.75 8.98
CA GLU A 342 -0.57 -1.46 7.67
C GLU A 342 -1.02 -2.75 6.98
N THR A 343 -0.20 -3.79 7.10
CA THR A 343 -0.48 -5.12 6.58
C THR A 343 -1.69 -5.73 7.28
N ALA A 344 -1.84 -5.52 8.59
CA ALA A 344 -2.93 -6.05 9.41
C ALA A 344 -4.32 -5.60 8.96
N VAL A 345 -4.43 -4.44 8.31
CA VAL A 345 -5.70 -3.93 7.74
C VAL A 345 -5.79 -4.07 6.22
N ARG A 346 -4.72 -4.46 5.53
CA ARG A 346 -4.73 -4.59 4.06
C ARG A 346 -4.79 -6.03 3.57
N ILE A 347 -4.12 -6.95 4.26
CA ILE A 347 -3.99 -8.35 3.82
C ILE A 347 -5.03 -9.28 4.47
N PRO A 348 -5.19 -9.32 5.81
CA PRO A 348 -6.21 -10.16 6.44
C PRO A 348 -7.64 -9.98 5.88
N PRO A 349 -8.11 -8.76 5.54
CA PRO A 349 -9.45 -8.61 4.96
C PRO A 349 -9.63 -9.30 3.60
N LEU A 350 -8.54 -9.54 2.87
CA LEU A 350 -8.54 -10.17 1.55
C LEU A 350 -8.27 -11.68 1.59
N LEU A 351 -7.75 -12.21 2.71
CA LEU A 351 -7.45 -13.62 2.89
C LEU A 351 -8.27 -14.22 4.03
N ASP A 352 -9.23 -15.07 3.70
CA ASP A 352 -10.22 -15.57 4.65
C ASP A 352 -9.64 -16.49 5.75
N ARG A 353 -8.46 -17.08 5.52
CA ARG A 353 -7.79 -17.97 6.50
C ARG A 353 -7.17 -17.24 7.68
N TYR A 354 -7.01 -15.91 7.62
CA TYR A 354 -6.71 -15.15 8.84
C TYR A 354 -7.98 -15.02 9.68
N CYS A 355 -8.04 -15.67 10.83
CA CYS A 355 -9.22 -15.69 11.69
C CYS A 355 -9.36 -14.42 12.55
N LEU A 356 -8.29 -13.64 12.71
CA LEU A 356 -8.17 -12.47 13.59
C LEU A 356 -7.04 -11.56 13.10
N SER A 357 -7.16 -10.24 13.30
CA SER A 357 -6.08 -9.29 12.99
C SER A 357 -5.86 -8.25 14.10
N ILE A 358 -4.60 -7.91 14.39
CA ILE A 358 -4.20 -6.86 15.34
C ILE A 358 -3.30 -5.85 14.60
N CYS A 359 -3.74 -4.59 14.58
CA CYS A 359 -3.01 -3.47 14.00
C CYS A 359 -2.37 -2.65 15.12
N SER A 360 -1.04 -2.69 15.23
CA SER A 360 -0.28 -1.93 16.22
C SER A 360 0.47 -0.77 15.59
N ALA A 361 0.45 0.38 16.26
CA ALA A 361 1.26 1.56 15.93
C ALA A 361 1.11 2.05 14.47
N ASP A 362 -0.10 1.92 13.92
CA ASP A 362 -0.40 2.31 12.54
C ASP A 362 -1.84 2.81 12.33
N PHE A 363 -2.83 2.23 13.01
CA PHE A 363 -4.24 2.54 12.80
C PHE A 363 -4.59 4.03 12.98
N ASN A 364 -5.00 4.75 11.92
CA ASN A 364 -5.39 6.17 11.98
C ASN A 364 -6.19 6.63 10.74
N ASP A 365 -6.48 7.93 10.64
CA ASP A 365 -7.05 8.56 9.43
C ASP A 365 -6.01 8.68 8.31
N TRP A 366 -6.02 7.71 7.39
CA TRP A 366 -5.05 7.60 6.30
C TRP A 366 -5.08 8.77 5.31
N ALA A 367 -6.27 9.23 4.92
CA ALA A 367 -6.39 10.34 3.96
C ALA A 367 -5.71 11.60 4.51
N ARG A 368 -5.90 11.87 5.81
CA ARG A 368 -5.23 12.96 6.50
C ARG A 368 -3.73 12.70 6.67
N LYS A 369 -3.33 11.47 7.02
CA LYS A 369 -1.92 11.05 7.14
C LYS A 369 -1.13 11.21 5.85
N VAL A 370 -1.73 10.95 4.69
CA VAL A 370 -1.03 11.07 3.41
C VAL A 370 -0.97 12.52 2.94
N CYS A 371 -2.07 13.27 3.06
CA CYS A 371 -2.25 14.50 2.30
C CYS A 371 -2.24 15.80 3.10
N SER A 372 -2.30 15.76 4.44
CA SER A 372 -2.35 16.99 5.25
C SER A 372 -1.06 17.81 5.10
N THR A 373 -1.19 19.12 4.89
CA THR A 373 -0.06 20.06 4.83
C THR A 373 0.09 20.91 6.09
N ASP A 374 -0.73 20.64 7.12
CA ASP A 374 -0.73 21.35 8.40
C ASP A 374 -0.46 20.43 9.60
N ALA A 375 -0.40 19.11 9.39
CA ALA A 375 -0.07 18.14 10.43
C ALA A 375 1.37 17.63 10.28
N LYS A 376 2.19 17.81 11.32
CA LYS A 376 3.58 17.30 11.38
C LYS A 376 3.71 15.78 11.20
N TYR A 377 2.63 15.05 11.44
CA TYR A 377 2.55 13.60 11.30
C TYR A 377 2.35 13.15 9.85
N SER A 378 2.07 14.07 8.93
CA SER A 378 1.74 13.77 7.53
C SER A 378 2.94 13.30 6.72
N PHE A 379 2.71 12.40 5.76
CA PHE A 379 3.71 11.96 4.79
C PHE A 379 4.14 13.04 3.80
N MET A 380 3.41 14.17 3.72
CA MET A 380 3.87 15.35 3.00
C MET A 380 5.21 15.91 3.52
N PHE A 381 5.62 15.54 4.74
CA PHE A 381 6.84 16.03 5.40
C PHE A 381 7.92 14.99 5.60
N THR A 382 7.75 13.81 5.01
CA THR A 382 8.61 12.64 5.20
C THR A 382 8.96 11.99 3.85
N VAL A 383 9.65 10.85 3.87
CA VAL A 383 10.27 10.23 2.66
C VAL A 383 9.40 9.15 2.01
N GLU A 384 8.23 8.86 2.57
CA GLU A 384 7.34 7.75 2.25
C GLU A 384 6.45 8.08 1.04
N TRP A 385 7.07 8.41 -0.10
CA TRP A 385 6.40 8.82 -1.34
C TRP A 385 5.64 7.68 -2.06
N GLU A 386 5.77 6.45 -1.60
CA GLU A 386 5.06 5.25 -2.04
C GLU A 386 3.69 5.05 -1.36
N MET A 387 3.42 5.78 -0.28
CA MET A 387 2.22 5.60 0.54
C MET A 387 0.90 6.04 -0.08
N PRO A 388 0.85 7.02 -1.01
CA PRO A 388 -0.39 7.28 -1.74
C PRO A 388 -0.79 6.06 -2.58
N TYR A 389 -1.93 5.46 -2.25
CA TYR A 389 -2.58 4.41 -3.04
C TYR A 389 -3.65 5.02 -3.95
N PHE A 390 -3.88 4.38 -5.10
CA PHE A 390 -4.82 4.87 -6.09
C PHE A 390 -6.24 5.01 -5.50
N ASP A 391 -6.81 6.22 -5.63
CA ASP A 391 -8.15 6.63 -5.18
C ASP A 391 -8.56 6.21 -3.75
N MET A 392 -7.59 5.94 -2.88
CA MET A 392 -7.89 5.42 -1.53
C MET A 392 -8.67 6.45 -0.70
N GLY A 393 -8.31 7.74 -0.77
CA GLY A 393 -9.01 8.80 -0.04
C GLY A 393 -10.52 8.88 -0.33
N SER A 394 -10.95 8.53 -1.54
CA SER A 394 -12.36 8.55 -1.94
C SER A 394 -13.08 7.23 -1.65
N THR A 395 -12.34 6.14 -1.43
CA THR A 395 -12.89 4.77 -1.41
C THR A 395 -12.75 4.07 -0.06
N PHE A 396 -11.56 4.08 0.56
CA PHE A 396 -11.28 3.37 1.81
C PHE A 396 -10.40 4.19 2.77
N ASN A 397 -10.75 4.15 4.05
CA ASN A 397 -9.87 4.41 5.16
C ASN A 397 -9.79 3.15 6.04
N TYR A 398 -9.12 3.24 7.18
CA TYR A 398 -8.84 2.10 8.04
C TYR A 398 -10.13 1.45 8.59
N ALA A 399 -11.16 2.24 8.90
CA ALA A 399 -12.45 1.71 9.35
C ALA A 399 -13.16 0.91 8.24
N GLU A 400 -13.12 1.38 6.99
CA GLU A 400 -13.69 0.64 5.85
C GLU A 400 -12.92 -0.66 5.58
N MET A 401 -11.59 -0.65 5.72
CA MET A 401 -10.77 -1.87 5.61
C MET A 401 -11.12 -2.90 6.68
N VAL A 402 -11.34 -2.47 7.91
CA VAL A 402 -11.80 -3.35 9.00
C VAL A 402 -13.24 -3.82 8.76
N ALA A 403 -14.09 -3.03 8.11
CA ALA A 403 -15.42 -3.48 7.71
C ALA A 403 -15.37 -4.67 6.73
N LEU A 404 -14.33 -4.76 5.89
CA LEU A 404 -14.11 -5.92 5.01
C LEU A 404 -13.66 -7.19 5.78
N LEU A 405 -13.06 -7.01 6.97
CA LEU A 405 -12.60 -8.07 7.87
C LEU A 405 -13.75 -8.70 8.68
N ALA A 406 -14.79 -7.93 8.98
CA ALA A 406 -15.93 -8.37 9.78
C ALA A 406 -16.55 -9.67 9.22
N PRO A 407 -16.84 -10.67 10.08
CA PRO A 407 -17.05 -10.56 11.53
C PRO A 407 -15.88 -11.10 12.37
N ARG A 408 -14.69 -11.17 11.78
CA ARG A 408 -13.48 -11.65 12.45
C ARG A 408 -13.04 -10.66 13.54
N PRO A 409 -12.44 -11.11 14.65
CA PRO A 409 -11.99 -10.20 15.69
C PRO A 409 -10.89 -9.27 15.20
N PHE A 410 -10.94 -8.02 15.65
CA PHE A 410 -10.00 -6.96 15.28
C PHE A 410 -9.61 -6.09 16.46
N MET A 411 -8.33 -5.86 16.65
CA MET A 411 -7.83 -5.00 17.73
C MET A 411 -6.84 -3.95 17.23
N VAL A 412 -6.88 -2.78 17.86
CA VAL A 412 -5.88 -1.70 17.70
C VAL A 412 -5.00 -1.63 18.95
N GLU A 413 -3.69 -1.48 18.79
CA GLU A 413 -2.75 -1.22 19.88
C GLU A 413 -2.02 0.10 19.62
N ARG A 414 -2.06 1.01 20.59
CA ARG A 414 -1.69 2.41 20.40
C ARG A 414 -0.91 2.97 21.59
N GLY A 415 0.34 3.38 21.35
CA GLY A 415 1.13 4.17 22.30
C GLY A 415 0.81 5.68 22.21
N HIS A 416 0.60 6.35 23.34
CA HIS A 416 0.28 7.79 23.41
C HIS A 416 1.33 8.68 22.73
N TRP A 417 2.59 8.27 22.74
CA TRP A 417 3.73 9.03 22.23
C TRP A 417 4.23 8.52 20.87
N ASP A 418 3.46 7.66 20.21
CA ASP A 418 3.77 7.21 18.86
C ASP A 418 3.74 8.40 17.87
N GLY A 419 4.86 8.58 17.15
CA GLY A 419 5.02 9.62 16.14
C GLY A 419 4.27 9.36 14.83
N VAL A 420 3.56 8.24 14.67
CA VAL A 420 2.80 7.92 13.45
C VAL A 420 1.55 8.80 13.32
N ALA A 421 0.80 9.00 14.39
CA ALA A 421 -0.44 9.79 14.41
C ALA A 421 -0.69 10.29 15.83
N PRO A 422 -1.59 11.25 16.08
CA PRO A 422 -2.06 11.56 17.44
C PRO A 422 -3.25 10.68 17.84
N ASP A 423 -3.50 10.51 19.14
CA ASP A 423 -4.55 9.62 19.66
C ASP A 423 -5.94 9.96 19.13
N GLU A 424 -6.20 11.25 18.91
CA GLU A 424 -7.49 11.73 18.43
C GLU A 424 -7.83 11.17 17.05
N TRP A 425 -6.84 10.97 16.17
CA TRP A 425 -7.08 10.39 14.84
C TRP A 425 -7.36 8.90 14.96
N VAL A 426 -6.61 8.21 15.83
CA VAL A 426 -6.79 6.78 16.10
C VAL A 426 -8.17 6.52 16.70
N ALA A 427 -8.54 7.29 17.73
CA ALA A 427 -9.82 7.18 18.42
C ALA A 427 -11.00 7.55 17.51
N TYR A 428 -10.86 8.60 16.69
CA TYR A 428 -11.87 8.99 15.71
C TYR A 428 -12.17 7.85 14.74
N GLU A 429 -11.12 7.25 14.16
CA GLU A 429 -11.27 6.18 13.19
C GLU A 429 -11.78 4.89 13.86
N TYR A 430 -11.30 4.57 15.06
CA TYR A 430 -11.72 3.38 15.80
C TYR A 430 -13.19 3.47 16.24
N ALA A 431 -13.70 4.66 16.57
CA ALA A 431 -15.11 4.84 16.92
C ALA A 431 -16.07 4.37 15.81
N LYS A 432 -15.69 4.50 14.53
CA LYS A 432 -16.44 3.98 13.40
C LYS A 432 -16.49 2.45 13.41
N VAL A 433 -15.34 1.81 13.64
CA VAL A 433 -15.22 0.35 13.78
C VAL A 433 -16.08 -0.15 14.94
N ARG A 434 -15.94 0.46 16.12
CA ARG A 434 -16.68 0.07 17.31
C ARG A 434 -18.19 0.14 17.09
N ARG A 435 -18.68 1.25 16.54
CA ARG A 435 -20.10 1.42 16.18
C ARG A 435 -20.60 0.31 15.25
N MET A 436 -19.81 -0.04 14.23
CA MET A 436 -20.16 -1.11 13.29
C MET A 436 -20.22 -2.48 13.98
N TYR A 437 -19.19 -2.85 14.76
CA TYR A 437 -19.17 -4.12 15.50
C TYR A 437 -20.32 -4.22 16.50
N ASP A 438 -20.60 -3.17 17.29
CA ASP A 438 -21.73 -3.15 18.22
C ASP A 438 -23.08 -3.27 17.49
N THR A 439 -23.22 -2.62 16.33
CA THR A 439 -24.44 -2.73 15.50
C THR A 439 -24.68 -4.17 15.05
N LEU A 440 -23.62 -4.90 14.70
CA LEU A 440 -23.68 -6.30 14.28
C LEU A 440 -23.76 -7.30 15.45
N GLY A 441 -23.74 -6.83 16.71
CA GLY A 441 -23.71 -7.70 17.90
C GLY A 441 -22.36 -8.38 18.12
N LEU A 442 -21.27 -7.77 17.65
CA LEU A 442 -19.89 -8.27 17.72
C LEU A 442 -19.02 -7.44 18.68
N GLY A 443 -19.61 -6.67 19.58
CA GLY A 443 -18.88 -5.75 20.47
C GLY A 443 -17.80 -6.39 21.34
N ASP A 444 -17.87 -7.71 21.55
CA ASP A 444 -16.87 -8.49 22.28
C ASP A 444 -15.71 -8.98 21.39
N ARG A 445 -15.76 -8.72 20.07
CA ARG A 445 -14.75 -9.10 19.07
C ARG A 445 -13.92 -7.92 18.57
N THR A 446 -14.08 -6.74 19.15
CA THR A 446 -13.17 -5.63 18.85
C THR A 446 -12.75 -4.91 20.11
N ASP A 447 -11.49 -4.47 20.12
CA ASP A 447 -10.93 -3.71 21.23
C ASP A 447 -9.87 -2.71 20.76
N ILE A 448 -9.55 -1.75 21.62
CA ILE A 448 -8.41 -0.84 21.45
C ILE A 448 -7.66 -0.70 22.77
N GLU A 449 -6.35 -0.91 22.73
CA GLU A 449 -5.48 -0.64 23.87
C GLU A 449 -4.72 0.66 23.65
N PHE A 450 -4.92 1.62 24.56
CA PHE A 450 -4.05 2.79 24.71
C PHE A 450 -3.08 2.57 25.86
N PHE A 451 -1.81 2.90 25.66
CA PHE A 451 -0.79 2.79 26.70
C PHE A 451 0.22 3.94 26.64
N ASP A 452 0.85 4.20 27.79
CA ASP A 452 1.93 5.19 27.90
C ASP A 452 3.22 4.62 27.31
N GLY A 453 3.40 4.80 26.01
CA GLY A 453 4.53 4.28 25.25
C GLY A 453 4.71 4.95 23.90
N LEU A 454 5.82 4.59 23.24
CA LEU A 454 6.24 5.13 21.95
C LEU A 454 5.66 4.28 20.79
N HIS A 455 6.35 4.31 19.65
CA HIS A 455 6.11 3.41 18.52
C HIS A 455 6.63 1.99 18.83
N GLU A 456 5.86 1.22 19.60
CA GLU A 456 6.28 -0.09 20.10
C GLU A 456 5.10 -1.04 20.38
N ILE A 457 5.39 -2.33 20.54
CA ILE A 457 4.47 -3.37 21.01
C ILE A 457 4.36 -3.30 22.54
N ASN A 458 3.15 -3.19 23.09
CA ASN A 458 2.92 -3.30 24.54
C ASN A 458 2.74 -4.77 24.95
N GLY A 459 2.03 -5.57 24.14
CA GLY A 459 1.94 -7.02 24.33
C GLY A 459 1.14 -7.45 25.56
N LYS A 460 0.31 -6.56 26.13
CA LYS A 460 -0.57 -6.88 27.27
C LYS A 460 -1.98 -7.20 26.78
N GLY A 461 -2.75 -6.18 26.42
CA GLY A 461 -4.12 -6.36 25.92
C GLY A 461 -4.14 -7.24 24.66
N THR A 462 -3.17 -7.08 23.77
CA THR A 462 -3.06 -7.88 22.54
C THR A 462 -2.84 -9.37 22.81
N PHE A 463 -2.01 -9.73 23.80
CA PHE A 463 -1.83 -11.14 24.18
C PHE A 463 -3.10 -11.71 24.82
N GLU A 464 -3.80 -10.94 25.65
CA GLU A 464 -5.08 -11.36 26.21
C GLU A 464 -6.14 -11.57 25.14
N PHE A 465 -6.19 -10.68 24.15
CA PHE A 465 -7.07 -10.76 23.00
C PHE A 465 -6.81 -12.02 22.16
N LEU A 466 -5.53 -12.34 21.91
CA LEU A 466 -5.11 -13.58 21.24
C LEU A 466 -5.56 -14.82 22.02
N HIS A 467 -5.27 -14.91 23.32
CA HIS A 467 -5.69 -16.03 24.15
C HIS A 467 -7.21 -16.23 24.15
N LYS A 468 -7.99 -15.13 24.27
CA LYS A 468 -9.45 -15.15 24.24
C LYS A 468 -9.99 -15.68 22.92
N HIS A 469 -9.57 -15.08 21.80
CA HIS A 469 -10.19 -15.33 20.51
C HIS A 469 -9.64 -16.56 19.77
N LEU A 470 -8.39 -16.95 20.04
CA LEU A 470 -7.82 -18.22 19.55
C LEU A 470 -8.12 -19.40 20.48
N LYS A 471 -8.86 -19.15 21.58
CA LYS A 471 -9.24 -20.16 22.58
C LYS A 471 -8.02 -20.95 23.07
N TRP A 472 -6.98 -20.22 23.46
CA TRP A 472 -5.72 -20.79 23.94
C TRP A 472 -5.51 -20.42 25.42
N PRO A 473 -5.20 -21.39 26.31
CA PRO A 473 -5.04 -21.11 27.74
C PRO A 473 -4.00 -20.02 28.01
N LYS A 474 -4.28 -19.14 28.98
CA LYS A 474 -3.27 -18.20 29.52
C LYS A 474 -2.19 -19.02 30.27
N PRO A 475 -0.91 -18.59 30.25
CA PRO A 475 0.17 -19.29 30.96
C PRO A 475 0.05 -19.21 32.49
#